data_AF-R7RY09-F1
#
_entry.id   AF-R7RY09-F1
#
_cell.length_a   1.000
_cell.length_b   1.000
_cell.length_c   1.000
_cell.angle_alpha   90.00
_cell.angle_beta   90.00
_cell.angle_gamma   90.00
#
_symmetry.space_group_name_H-M   'P 1'
#
loop_
_entity.id
_entity.type
_entity.pdbx_description
1 polymer ?
#
loop_
_entity_poly.entity_id
_entity_poly.type
_entity_poly.pdbx_seq_one_letter_code
_entity_poly.pdbx_strand_id
1 'polypeptide(L)'
;MGSDEWARQRKDNHKEVERRRRGNINEGINELGRIVPNGSGEKAKGAILSRAVQYIHHLKENEARNIEKWTLEKLLMDQAMGDLQAQLEEVRKMWDEERTARIKDMGELSMLREMLGKSQQGTVVEGEKRERVEDDAEHEKEAEDGADGEDGQARKRQRTE
;
A
#
# COMPACT_ATOMS: atom_id res chain seq x y z
N MET A 1 40.47 -64.41 13.91
CA MET A 1 39.05 -64.09 14.20
C MET A 1 38.21 -65.24 13.66
N GLY A 2 37.56 -65.97 14.55
CA GLY A 2 36.81 -67.19 14.17
C GLY A 2 35.53 -66.86 13.41
N SER A 3 35.09 -67.77 12.54
CA SER A 3 33.85 -67.67 11.76
C SER A 3 32.63 -67.27 12.60
N ASP A 4 32.58 -67.71 13.86
CA ASP A 4 31.50 -67.42 14.82
C ASP A 4 31.50 -65.98 15.34
N GLU A 5 32.68 -65.36 15.53
CA GLU A 5 32.79 -63.96 15.93
C GLU A 5 32.32 -63.04 14.80
N TRP A 6 32.69 -63.38 13.56
CA TRP A 6 32.27 -62.64 12.37
C TRP A 6 30.75 -62.72 12.16
N ALA A 7 30.14 -63.89 12.40
CA ALA A 7 28.68 -64.07 12.35
C ALA A 7 27.95 -63.25 13.43
N ARG A 8 28.47 -63.23 14.67
CA ARG A 8 27.91 -62.41 15.76
C ARG A 8 28.00 -60.92 15.45
N GLN A 9 29.17 -60.45 15.00
CA GLN A 9 29.39 -59.05 14.68
C GLN A 9 28.43 -58.55 13.59
N ARG A 10 28.21 -59.36 12.54
CA ARG A 10 27.24 -59.02 11.49
C ARG A 10 25.81 -58.94 12.01
N LYS A 11 25.40 -59.87 12.89
CA LYS A 11 24.07 -59.88 13.50
C LYS A 11 23.85 -58.65 14.37
N ASP A 12 24.84 -58.27 15.17
CA ASP A 12 24.71 -57.12 16.06
C ASP A 12 24.78 -55.79 15.29
N ASN A 13 25.60 -55.72 14.24
CA ASN A 13 25.58 -54.59 13.31
C ASN A 13 24.20 -54.43 12.63
N HIS A 14 23.60 -55.54 12.19
CA HIS A 14 22.26 -55.51 11.59
C HIS A 14 21.19 -55.00 12.58
N LYS A 15 21.24 -55.43 13.85
CA LYS A 15 20.35 -54.92 14.91
C LYS A 15 20.57 -53.44 15.18
N GLU A 16 21.82 -52.97 15.17
CA GLU A 16 22.18 -51.57 15.34
C GLU A 16 21.52 -50.69 14.27
N VAL A 17 21.67 -51.10 13.01
CA VAL A 17 21.06 -50.41 11.86
C VAL A 17 19.54 -50.34 12.00
N GLU A 18 18.90 -51.47 12.31
CA GLU A 18 17.44 -51.49 12.46
C GLU A 18 16.94 -50.68 13.65
N ARG A 19 17.69 -50.65 14.76
CA ARG A 19 17.33 -49.80 15.91
C ARG A 19 17.42 -48.32 15.57
N ARG A 20 18.46 -47.89 14.85
CA ARG A 20 18.58 -46.49 14.37
C ARG A 20 17.43 -46.13 13.44
N ARG A 21 17.10 -47.00 12.48
CA ARG A 21 15.96 -46.82 11.59
C ARG A 21 14.66 -46.63 12.38
N ARG A 22 14.40 -47.46 13.39
CA ARG A 22 13.22 -47.33 14.27
C ARG A 22 13.25 -46.04 15.09
N GLY A 23 14.42 -45.64 15.59
CA GLY A 23 14.62 -44.36 16.28
C GLY A 23 14.20 -43.17 15.42
N ASN A 24 14.76 -43.08 14.21
CA ASN A 24 14.45 -42.01 13.26
C ASN A 24 12.95 -41.95 12.90
N ILE A 25 12.30 -43.10 12.69
CA ILE A 25 10.86 -43.15 12.42
C ILE A 25 10.05 -42.63 13.62
N ASN A 26 10.43 -43.03 14.85
CA ASN A 26 9.75 -42.58 16.06
C ASN A 26 9.90 -41.06 16.26
N GLU A 27 11.10 -40.53 16.02
CA GLU A 27 11.38 -39.11 16.07
C GLU A 27 10.52 -38.34 15.07
N GLY A 28 10.47 -38.80 13.80
CA GLY A 28 9.62 -38.18 12.79
C GLY A 28 8.13 -38.17 13.15
N ILE A 29 7.61 -39.28 13.71
CA ILE A 29 6.20 -39.32 14.16
C ILE A 29 5.97 -38.39 15.35
N ASN A 30 6.90 -38.33 16.30
CA ASN A 30 6.77 -37.43 17.45
C ASN A 30 6.81 -35.94 17.03
N GLU A 31 7.62 -35.61 16.03
CA GLU A 31 7.69 -34.25 15.48
C GLU A 31 6.38 -33.87 14.79
N LEU A 32 5.80 -34.79 13.99
CA LEU A 32 4.45 -34.61 13.45
C LEU A 32 3.42 -34.34 14.56
N GLY A 33 3.52 -35.06 15.68
CA GLY A 33 2.66 -34.84 16.85
C GLY A 33 2.75 -33.43 17.44
N ARG A 34 3.92 -32.78 17.38
CA ARG A 34 4.11 -31.42 17.94
C ARG A 34 3.47 -30.33 17.08
N ILE A 35 3.48 -30.49 15.76
CA ILE A 35 2.98 -29.47 14.82
C ILE A 35 1.49 -29.61 14.53
N VAL A 36 0.91 -30.79 14.78
CA VAL A 36 -0.51 -31.07 14.56
C VAL A 36 -1.31 -30.61 15.77
N PRO A 37 -2.45 -29.93 15.58
CA PRO A 37 -3.33 -29.52 16.69
C PRO A 37 -3.67 -30.70 17.59
N ASN A 38 -3.61 -30.49 18.90
CA ASN A 38 -3.88 -31.50 19.93
C ASN A 38 -2.99 -32.76 19.84
N GLY A 39 -1.91 -32.76 19.04
CA GLY A 39 -1.00 -33.91 18.92
C GLY A 39 0.07 -33.97 20.01
N SER A 40 0.29 -32.86 20.73
CA SER A 40 1.26 -32.81 21.83
C SER A 40 0.80 -33.73 22.98
N GLY A 41 1.60 -34.73 23.31
CA GLY A 41 1.29 -35.72 24.34
C GLY A 41 0.52 -36.96 23.85
N GLU A 42 0.11 -37.01 22.59
CA GLU A 42 -0.46 -38.22 21.98
C GLU A 42 0.62 -39.28 21.83
N LYS A 43 0.35 -40.51 22.31
CA LYS A 43 1.31 -41.62 22.27
C LYS A 43 0.98 -42.63 21.18
N ALA A 44 -0.26 -42.61 20.67
CA ALA A 44 -0.69 -43.50 19.62
C ALA A 44 -0.22 -43.01 18.25
N LYS A 45 0.81 -43.65 17.70
CA LYS A 45 1.36 -43.33 16.36
C LYS A 45 0.29 -43.28 15.26
N GLY A 46 -0.68 -44.20 15.29
CA GLY A 46 -1.77 -44.22 14.32
C GLY A 46 -2.68 -42.98 14.41
N ALA A 47 -2.96 -42.50 15.61
CA ALA A 47 -3.77 -41.30 15.82
C ALA A 47 -3.03 -40.04 15.36
N ILE A 48 -1.72 -39.93 15.67
CA ILE A 48 -0.87 -38.83 15.19
C ILE A 48 -0.88 -38.77 13.66
N LEU A 49 -0.68 -39.91 12.98
CA LEU A 49 -0.66 -39.97 11.52
C LEU A 49 -2.02 -39.60 10.92
N SER A 50 -3.12 -40.16 11.44
CA SER A 50 -4.47 -39.85 10.95
C SER A 50 -4.79 -38.36 11.12
N ARG A 51 -4.44 -37.77 12.25
CA ARG A 51 -4.66 -36.34 12.50
C ARG A 51 -3.76 -35.46 11.65
N ALA A 52 -2.50 -35.85 11.41
CA ALA A 52 -1.61 -35.15 10.50
C ALA A 52 -2.20 -35.06 9.09
N VAL A 53 -2.76 -36.17 8.58
CA VAL A 53 -3.43 -36.19 7.28
C VAL A 53 -4.62 -35.24 7.26
N GLN A 54 -5.51 -35.31 8.26
CA GLN A 54 -6.65 -34.40 8.36
C GLN A 54 -6.22 -32.92 8.43
N TYR A 55 -5.17 -32.63 9.19
CA TYR A 55 -4.65 -31.29 9.33
C TYR A 55 -4.07 -30.75 8.03
N ILE A 56 -3.35 -31.56 7.26
CA ILE A 56 -2.86 -31.19 5.93
C ILE A 56 -4.02 -30.85 4.98
N HIS A 57 -5.09 -31.66 4.97
CA HIS A 57 -6.29 -31.37 4.18
C HIS A 57 -6.93 -30.03 4.60
N HIS A 58 -7.11 -29.83 5.91
CA HIS A 58 -7.65 -28.59 6.44
C HIS A 58 -6.78 -27.37 6.08
N LEU A 59 -5.46 -27.47 6.17
CA LEU A 59 -4.54 -26.40 5.79
C LEU A 59 -4.67 -26.04 4.30
N LYS A 60 -4.76 -27.06 3.42
CA LYS A 60 -4.94 -26.85 1.98
C LYS A 60 -6.29 -26.17 1.66
N GLU A 61 -7.37 -26.60 2.30
CA GLU A 61 -8.69 -25.97 2.14
C GLU A 61 -8.73 -24.56 2.72
N ASN A 62 -8.03 -24.32 3.83
CA ASN A 62 -7.91 -23.00 4.44
C ASN A 62 -7.08 -22.05 3.57
N GLU A 63 -6.00 -22.53 2.94
CA GLU A 63 -5.21 -21.76 1.99
C GLU A 63 -6.04 -21.35 0.78
N ALA A 64 -6.81 -22.27 0.20
CA ALA A 64 -7.72 -21.97 -0.91
C ALA A 64 -8.77 -20.89 -0.52
N ARG A 65 -9.42 -21.05 0.63
CA ARG A 65 -10.37 -20.05 1.16
C ARG A 65 -9.72 -18.69 1.43
N ASN A 66 -8.49 -18.68 1.93
CA ASN A 66 -7.76 -17.43 2.16
C ASN A 66 -7.43 -16.71 0.85
N ILE A 67 -7.04 -17.45 -0.20
CA ILE A 67 -6.79 -16.90 -1.53
C ILE A 67 -8.08 -16.30 -2.10
N GLU A 68 -9.21 -17.02 -2.02
CA GLU A 68 -10.51 -16.53 -2.49
C GLU A 68 -10.92 -15.25 -1.74
N LYS A 69 -10.83 -15.27 -0.41
CA LYS A 69 -11.14 -14.11 0.44
C LYS A 69 -10.28 -12.90 0.08
N TRP A 70 -8.97 -13.09 0.01
CA TRP A 70 -8.04 -12.00 -0.33
C TRP A 70 -8.30 -11.46 -1.74
N THR A 71 -8.59 -12.34 -2.70
CA THR A 71 -8.90 -11.93 -4.07
C THR A 71 -10.17 -11.09 -4.12
N LEU A 72 -11.21 -11.50 -3.40
CA LEU A 72 -12.47 -10.76 -3.31
C LEU A 72 -12.27 -9.39 -2.63
N GLU A 73 -11.59 -9.36 -1.48
CA GLU A 73 -11.28 -8.12 -0.76
C GLU A 73 -10.48 -7.16 -1.64
N LYS A 74 -9.47 -7.67 -2.36
CA LYS A 74 -8.69 -6.87 -3.31
C LYS A 74 -9.56 -6.28 -4.41
N LEU A 75 -10.42 -7.07 -5.04
CA LEU A 75 -11.32 -6.59 -6.11
C LEU A 75 -12.27 -5.49 -5.62
N LEU A 76 -12.84 -5.67 -4.42
CA LEU A 76 -13.71 -4.66 -3.82
C LEU A 76 -12.96 -3.37 -3.48
N MET A 77 -11.74 -3.48 -2.97
CA MET A 77 -10.89 -2.33 -2.67
C MET A 77 -10.49 -1.61 -3.96
N ASP A 78 -10.12 -2.33 -5.01
CA ASP A 78 -9.76 -1.77 -6.32
C ASP A 78 -10.96 -1.03 -6.93
N GLN A 79 -12.17 -1.58 -6.84
CA GLN A 79 -13.39 -0.91 -7.29
C GLN A 79 -13.65 0.38 -6.49
N ALA A 80 -13.60 0.31 -5.15
CA ALA A 80 -13.82 1.48 -4.30
C ALA A 80 -12.78 2.58 -4.52
N MET A 81 -11.51 2.20 -4.74
CA MET A 81 -10.46 3.15 -5.11
C MET A 81 -10.74 3.81 -6.46
N GLY A 82 -11.19 3.03 -7.46
CA GLY A 82 -11.58 3.57 -8.77
C GLY A 82 -12.74 4.57 -8.66
N ASP A 83 -13.77 4.25 -7.88
CA ASP A 83 -14.92 5.13 -7.67
C ASP A 83 -14.51 6.44 -6.97
N LEU A 84 -13.62 6.36 -5.97
CA LEU A 84 -13.08 7.54 -5.28
C LEU A 84 -12.22 8.39 -6.22
N GLN A 85 -11.39 7.77 -7.06
CA GLN A 85 -10.59 8.49 -8.07
C GLN A 85 -11.49 9.23 -9.06
N ALA A 86 -12.56 8.59 -9.55
CA ALA A 86 -13.52 9.24 -10.44
C ALA A 86 -14.22 10.43 -9.78
N GLN A 87 -14.59 10.33 -8.50
CA GLN A 87 -15.17 11.45 -7.76
C GLN A 87 -14.18 12.61 -7.59
N LEU A 88 -12.91 12.32 -7.32
CA LEU A 88 -11.87 13.35 -7.22
C LEU A 88 -11.64 14.05 -8.56
N GLU A 89 -11.61 13.30 -9.66
CA GLU A 89 -11.47 13.86 -11.00
C GLU A 89 -12.66 14.78 -11.35
N GLU A 90 -13.88 14.37 -11.02
CA GLU A 90 -15.07 15.19 -11.27
C GLU A 90 -15.05 16.50 -10.45
N VAL A 91 -14.71 16.42 -9.15
CA VAL A 91 -14.58 17.62 -8.31
C VAL A 91 -13.47 18.54 -8.82
N ARG A 92 -12.33 17.98 -9.23
CA ARG A 92 -11.24 18.76 -9.82
C ARG A 92 -11.67 19.46 -11.10
N LYS A 93 -12.40 18.77 -11.97
CA LYS A 93 -12.94 19.34 -13.21
C LYS A 93 -13.91 20.48 -12.93
N MET A 94 -14.86 20.30 -12.00
CA MET A 94 -15.79 21.36 -11.60
C MET A 94 -15.04 22.59 -11.06
N TRP A 95 -13.98 22.37 -10.26
CA TRP A 95 -13.15 23.45 -9.74
C TRP A 95 -12.39 24.19 -10.84
N ASP A 96 -11.83 23.48 -11.81
CA ASP A 96 -11.13 24.06 -12.96
C ASP A 96 -12.11 24.87 -13.84
N GLU A 97 -13.30 24.35 -14.11
CA GLU A 97 -14.37 25.07 -14.84
C GLU A 97 -14.75 26.37 -14.13
N GLU A 98 -15.07 26.30 -12.83
CA GLU A 98 -15.40 27.47 -12.01
C GLU A 98 -14.24 28.50 -11.98
N ARG A 99 -13.00 28.03 -11.85
CA ARG A 99 -11.81 28.89 -11.91
C ARG A 99 -11.70 29.60 -13.26
N THR A 100 -11.91 28.90 -14.37
CA THR A 100 -11.85 29.50 -15.71
C THR A 100 -12.96 30.52 -15.93
N ALA A 101 -14.18 30.24 -15.43
CA ALA A 101 -15.30 31.17 -15.48
C ALA A 101 -14.97 32.45 -14.70
N ARG A 102 -14.45 32.34 -13.47
CA ARG A 102 -14.03 33.50 -12.67
C ARG A 102 -12.96 34.35 -13.37
N ILE A 103 -11.95 33.72 -13.97
CA ILE A 103 -10.90 34.44 -14.71
C ILE A 103 -11.51 35.22 -15.89
N LYS A 104 -12.45 34.60 -16.60
CA LYS A 104 -13.16 35.23 -17.72
C LYS A 104 -13.98 36.43 -17.24
N ASP A 105 -14.81 36.25 -16.21
CA ASP A 105 -15.64 37.31 -15.63
C ASP A 105 -14.81 38.47 -15.09
N MET A 106 -13.69 38.18 -14.41
CA MET A 106 -12.73 39.21 -13.96
C MET A 106 -12.15 39.99 -15.14
N GLY A 107 -11.80 39.30 -16.24
CA GLY A 107 -11.32 39.94 -17.47
C GLY A 107 -12.38 40.83 -18.13
N GLU A 108 -13.61 40.35 -18.23
CA GLU A 108 -14.75 41.13 -18.76
C GLU A 108 -15.02 42.37 -17.90
N LEU A 109 -15.04 42.23 -16.56
CA LEU A 109 -15.17 43.34 -15.62
C LEU A 109 -14.03 44.35 -15.75
N SER A 110 -12.80 43.89 -15.94
CA SER A 110 -11.64 44.76 -16.18
C SER A 110 -11.81 45.58 -17.45
N MET A 111 -12.23 44.96 -18.56
CA MET A 111 -12.49 45.65 -19.84
C MET A 111 -13.64 46.66 -19.73
N LEU A 112 -14.74 46.28 -19.08
CA LEU A 112 -15.89 47.18 -18.85
C LEU A 112 -15.49 48.38 -17.99
N ARG A 113 -14.68 48.16 -16.93
CA ARG A 113 -14.14 49.24 -16.09
C ARG A 113 -13.27 50.20 -16.88
N GLU A 114 -12.41 49.68 -17.76
CA GLU A 114 -11.56 50.51 -18.63
C GLU A 114 -12.40 51.34 -19.62
N MET A 115 -13.44 50.73 -20.22
CA MET A 115 -14.37 51.45 -21.11
C MET A 115 -15.14 52.56 -20.37
N LEU A 116 -15.64 52.29 -19.16
CA LEU A 116 -16.36 53.27 -18.35
C LEU A 116 -15.43 54.42 -17.91
N GLY A 117 -14.17 54.11 -17.57
CA GLY A 117 -13.15 55.11 -17.23
C GLY A 117 -12.83 56.06 -18.39
N LYS A 118 -12.74 55.53 -19.63
CA LYS A 118 -12.60 56.36 -20.84
C LYS A 118 -13.84 57.21 -21.12
N SER A 119 -15.04 56.71 -20.80
CA SER A 119 -16.30 57.45 -20.94
C SER A 119 -16.46 58.58 -19.91
N GLN A 120 -15.98 58.41 -18.67
CA GLN A 120 -15.96 59.49 -17.67
C GLN A 120 -14.90 60.56 -17.99
N GLN A 121 -13.75 60.20 -18.59
CA GLN A 121 -12.80 61.19 -19.14
C GLN A 121 -13.36 62.00 -20.32
N GLY A 122 -14.40 61.52 -20.99
CA GLY A 122 -15.09 62.24 -22.07
C GLY A 122 -16.23 63.15 -21.62
N THR A 123 -16.58 63.18 -20.31
CA THR A 123 -17.78 63.89 -19.82
C THR A 123 -17.54 64.86 -18.65
N VAL A 124 -16.29 65.06 -18.19
CA VAL A 124 -15.97 66.08 -17.18
C VAL A 124 -15.21 67.27 -17.79
N VAL A 125 -16.02 68.26 -18.18
CA VAL A 125 -15.86 69.71 -17.94
C VAL A 125 -14.71 70.46 -18.64
N GLU A 126 -15.11 71.15 -19.72
CA GLU A 126 -14.72 72.53 -19.99
C GLU A 126 -15.07 73.40 -18.75
N GLY A 127 -14.04 73.82 -18.00
CA GLY A 127 -14.12 74.87 -16.98
C GLY A 127 -14.17 74.44 -15.51
N GLU A 128 -13.01 74.36 -14.85
CA GLU A 128 -12.66 75.23 -13.71
C GLU A 128 -11.24 74.97 -13.20
N LYS A 129 -10.47 76.06 -13.03
CA LYS A 129 -9.19 76.06 -12.32
C LYS A 129 -9.37 75.51 -10.91
N ARG A 130 -8.48 74.62 -10.46
CA ARG A 130 -7.92 74.68 -9.09
C ARG A 130 -6.65 73.84 -8.95
N GLU A 131 -5.95 74.20 -7.90
CA GLU A 131 -4.52 74.25 -7.69
C GLU A 131 -3.89 72.92 -7.29
N ARG A 132 -2.59 72.83 -7.61
CA ARG A 132 -1.68 71.73 -7.32
C ARG A 132 -1.37 71.67 -5.82
N VAL A 133 -1.48 70.50 -5.21
CA VAL A 133 -0.78 70.17 -3.97
C VAL A 133 -0.21 68.75 -4.13
N GLU A 134 1.12 68.68 -4.09
CA GLU A 134 1.89 67.46 -3.92
C GLU A 134 1.75 67.03 -2.46
N ASP A 135 1.54 65.73 -2.18
CA ASP A 135 2.30 65.08 -1.11
C ASP A 135 2.23 63.55 -1.19
N ASP A 136 3.45 63.03 -1.24
CA ASP A 136 4.04 61.78 -0.77
C ASP A 136 3.40 60.39 -0.90
N ALA A 137 4.31 59.51 -1.34
CA ALA A 137 4.18 58.09 -1.54
C ALA A 137 4.40 57.33 -0.24
N GLU A 138 3.64 56.25 -0.03
CA GLU A 138 4.14 55.11 0.73
C GLU A 138 3.91 53.80 -0.01
N HIS A 139 4.90 52.95 0.14
CA HIS A 139 5.28 51.81 -0.66
C HIS A 139 5.11 50.58 0.21
N GLU A 140 4.23 49.63 -0.16
CA GLU A 140 4.32 48.28 0.37
C GLU A 140 4.27 47.29 -0.80
N LYS A 141 5.47 46.77 -1.09
CA LYS A 141 5.68 45.55 -1.85
C LYS A 141 5.53 44.38 -0.88
N GLU A 142 4.66 43.43 -1.19
CA GLU A 142 4.89 42.05 -0.81
C GLU A 142 4.80 41.18 -2.05
N ALA A 143 5.99 40.75 -2.49
CA ALA A 143 6.17 39.58 -3.31
C ALA A 143 6.69 38.50 -2.36
N GLU A 144 6.01 37.37 -2.28
CA GLU A 144 6.65 36.12 -1.88
C GLU A 144 6.32 35.03 -2.90
N ASP A 145 7.37 34.71 -3.66
CA ASP A 145 7.58 33.43 -4.31
C ASP A 145 7.54 32.31 -3.26
N GLY A 146 6.84 31.22 -3.59
CA GLY A 146 6.84 29.98 -2.83
C GLY A 146 6.86 28.79 -3.79
N ALA A 147 7.99 28.59 -4.46
CA ALA A 147 8.30 27.38 -5.18
C ALA A 147 8.85 26.35 -4.17
N ASP A 148 8.09 25.30 -3.88
CA ASP A 148 8.61 24.10 -3.22
C ASP A 148 8.37 22.88 -4.12
N GLY A 149 9.39 22.58 -4.90
CA GLY A 149 9.71 21.23 -5.32
C GLY A 149 10.79 20.69 -4.40
N GLU A 150 10.46 19.69 -3.58
CA GLU A 150 11.47 18.84 -2.95
C GLU A 150 11.37 17.41 -3.49
N ASP A 151 12.51 17.01 -4.06
CA ASP A 151 12.91 15.68 -4.44
C ASP A 151 12.82 14.68 -3.28
N GLY A 152 12.07 13.60 -3.49
CA GLY A 152 12.09 12.41 -2.63
C GLY A 152 12.67 11.20 -3.36
N GLN A 153 13.96 11.23 -3.72
CA GLN A 153 14.66 10.02 -4.16
C GLN A 153 14.98 9.10 -2.97
N ALA A 154 14.90 7.79 -3.27
CA ALA A 154 15.58 6.67 -2.63
C ALA A 154 14.99 6.04 -1.35
N ARG A 155 14.23 4.95 -1.54
CA ARG A 155 14.46 3.71 -0.75
C ARG A 155 14.48 2.47 -1.65
N LYS A 156 15.69 2.14 -2.08
CA LYS A 156 16.10 0.85 -2.64
C LYS A 156 15.89 -0.23 -1.56
N ARG A 157 14.90 -1.12 -1.70
CA ARG A 157 14.85 -2.36 -0.91
C ARG A 157 15.64 -3.42 -1.67
N GLN A 158 16.85 -3.70 -1.18
CA GLN A 158 17.61 -4.90 -1.51
C GLN A 158 16.77 -6.12 -1.14
N ARG A 159 16.55 -6.99 -2.12
CA ARG A 159 16.13 -8.37 -1.92
C ARG A 159 17.37 -9.20 -2.18
N THR A 160 18.02 -9.64 -1.10
CA THR A 160 19.08 -10.65 -1.15
C THR A 160 18.46 -12.03 -1.38
N GLU A 161 19.31 -12.89 -1.91
CA GLU A 161 19.10 -14.26 -2.40
C GLU A 161 18.24 -15.18 -1.53
#